data_AF-A0A0K2G8D6-F1
#
_entry.id   AF-A0A0K2G8D6-F1
#
_cell.length_a   1.000
_cell.length_b   1.000
_cell.length_c   1.000
_cell.angle_alpha   90.00
_cell.angle_beta   90.00
_cell.angle_gamma   90.00
#
_symmetry.space_group_name_H-M   'P 1'
#
loop_
_entity.id
_entity.type
_entity.pdbx_description
1 polymer ?
#
loop_
_entity_poly.entity_id
_entity_poly.type
_entity_poly.pdbx_seq_one_letter_code
_entity_poly.pdbx_strand_id
1 'polypeptide(L)'
;MMLDYAKQLGYRSVIFNLVFSENLIAQLINKFVKRWNASERILDALLRAQAQVAERMGTQAPAVARLERALATGRHSPSVATLRKYVKACGKRLVLRVA
;
A
#
# COMPACT_ATOMS: atom_id res chain seq x y z
N MET A 1 -25.68 33.49 -41.34
CA MET A 1 -24.44 34.13 -41.84
C MET A 1 -23.34 34.23 -40.78
N MET A 2 -23.54 34.84 -39.60
CA MET A 2 -22.53 34.80 -38.51
C MET A 2 -22.57 33.54 -37.61
N LEU A 3 -23.68 32.78 -37.60
CA LEU A 3 -23.79 31.49 -36.91
C LEU A 3 -23.19 30.30 -37.69
N ASP A 4 -22.91 30.49 -38.99
CA ASP A 4 -22.39 29.44 -39.87
C ASP A 4 -20.85 29.31 -39.80
N TYR A 5 -20.16 30.40 -39.44
CA TYR A 5 -18.69 30.44 -39.36
C TYR A 5 -18.15 29.71 -38.11
N ALA A 6 -18.87 29.76 -36.99
CA ALA A 6 -18.53 29.04 -35.76
C ALA A 6 -18.68 27.50 -35.90
N LYS A 7 -19.56 27.04 -36.79
CA LYS A 7 -19.77 25.62 -37.10
C LYS A 7 -18.65 25.02 -37.95
N GLN A 8 -17.96 25.82 -38.77
CA GLN A 8 -16.97 25.32 -39.74
C GLN A 8 -15.54 25.22 -39.18
N LEU A 9 -15.13 26.04 -38.21
CA LEU A 9 -13.73 26.09 -37.75
C LEU A 9 -13.50 25.91 -36.23
N GLY A 10 -14.52 26.10 -35.37
CA GLY A 10 -14.28 26.23 -33.92
C GLY A 10 -14.88 25.12 -33.06
N TYR A 11 -16.12 24.72 -33.33
CA TYR A 11 -16.85 23.83 -32.42
C TYR A 11 -16.33 22.39 -32.40
N ARG A 12 -15.87 21.87 -33.55
CA ARG A 12 -15.27 20.52 -33.63
C ARG A 12 -13.91 20.44 -32.92
N SER A 13 -13.08 21.47 -32.99
CA SER A 13 -11.75 21.49 -32.37
C SER A 13 -11.82 21.70 -30.86
N VAL A 14 -12.69 22.60 -30.39
CA VAL A 14 -12.85 22.90 -28.96
C VAL A 14 -13.57 21.77 -28.23
N ILE A 15 -14.60 21.16 -28.81
CA ILE A 15 -15.24 19.96 -28.23
C ILE A 15 -14.31 18.76 -28.28
N PHE A 16 -13.56 18.55 -29.36
CA PHE A 16 -12.59 17.44 -29.42
C PHE A 16 -11.47 17.62 -28.40
N ASN A 17 -10.94 18.84 -28.19
CA ASN A 17 -9.95 19.10 -27.14
C ASN A 17 -10.53 19.01 -25.72
N LEU A 18 -11.75 19.51 -25.46
CA LEU A 18 -12.37 19.37 -24.14
C LEU A 18 -12.69 17.90 -23.80
N VAL A 19 -13.35 17.19 -24.72
CA VAL A 19 -13.74 15.78 -24.53
C VAL A 19 -12.52 14.85 -24.48
N PHE A 20 -11.47 15.14 -25.26
CA PHE A 20 -10.22 14.36 -25.23
C PHE A 20 -9.34 14.69 -24.02
N SER A 21 -9.30 15.96 -23.57
CA SER A 21 -8.64 16.39 -22.33
C SER A 21 -9.32 15.80 -21.10
N GLU A 22 -10.65 15.84 -21.02
CA GLU A 22 -11.42 15.21 -19.95
C GLU A 22 -11.20 13.69 -19.90
N ASN A 23 -11.12 13.02 -21.06
CA ASN A 23 -10.87 11.59 -21.11
C ASN A 23 -9.42 11.21 -20.75
N LEU A 24 -8.42 12.02 -21.14
CA LEU A 24 -7.02 11.78 -20.79
C LEU A 24 -6.73 12.09 -19.31
N ILE A 25 -7.30 13.18 -18.78
CA ILE A 25 -7.24 13.52 -17.36
C ILE A 25 -7.97 12.44 -16.55
N ALA A 26 -9.16 12.00 -16.96
CA ALA A 26 -9.87 10.90 -16.30
C ALA A 26 -9.07 9.58 -16.35
N GLN A 27 -8.36 9.29 -17.44
CA GLN A 27 -7.48 8.11 -17.52
C GLN A 27 -6.27 8.22 -16.58
N LEU A 28 -5.64 9.40 -16.51
CA LEU A 28 -4.52 9.66 -15.60
C LEU A 28 -4.97 9.59 -14.13
N ILE A 29 -6.11 10.20 -13.79
CA ILE A 29 -6.72 10.14 -12.46
C ILE A 29 -7.06 8.69 -12.12
N ASN A 30 -7.71 7.94 -13.02
CA ASN A 30 -8.03 6.54 -12.77
C ASN A 30 -6.79 5.66 -12.60
N LYS A 31 -5.73 5.92 -13.38
CA LYS A 31 -4.45 5.22 -13.23
C LYS A 31 -3.79 5.54 -11.88
N PHE A 32 -3.85 6.79 -11.45
CA PHE A 32 -3.36 7.22 -10.15
C PHE A 32 -4.16 6.61 -8.99
N VAL A 33 -5.49 6.71 -9.04
CA VAL A 33 -6.40 6.10 -8.05
C VAL A 33 -6.19 4.59 -7.96
N LYS A 34 -6.06 3.89 -9.09
CA LYS A 34 -5.74 2.45 -9.09
C LYS A 34 -4.42 2.15 -8.38
N ARG A 35 -3.38 2.96 -8.63
CA ARG A 35 -2.08 2.82 -7.97
C ARG A 35 -2.19 3.09 -6.47
N TRP A 36 -2.90 4.13 -6.09
CA TRP A 36 -3.13 4.51 -4.69
C TRP A 36 -3.85 3.41 -3.92
N ASN A 37 -4.98 2.92 -4.46
CA ASN A 37 -5.78 1.86 -3.86
C ASN A 37 -4.98 0.55 -3.74
N ALA A 38 -4.06 0.27 -4.67
CA ALA A 38 -3.17 -0.88 -4.55
C ALA A 38 -2.23 -0.75 -3.34
N SER A 39 -1.70 0.44 -3.08
CA SER A 39 -0.86 0.71 -1.91
C SER A 39 -1.63 0.59 -0.59
N GLU A 40 -2.86 1.11 -0.52
CA GLU A 40 -3.73 0.97 0.66
C GLU A 40 -4.03 -0.49 0.97
N ARG A 41 -4.32 -1.32 -0.05
CA ARG A 41 -4.57 -2.75 0.14
C ARG A 41 -3.36 -3.48 0.75
N ILE A 42 -2.15 -3.10 0.38
CA ILE A 42 -0.92 -3.68 0.94
C ILE A 42 -0.76 -3.24 2.39
N LEU A 43 -1.03 -1.97 2.69
CA LEU A 43 -0.97 -1.43 4.04
C LEU A 43 -1.98 -2.14 4.96
N ASP A 44 -3.22 -2.32 4.51
CA ASP A 44 -4.26 -3.05 5.24
C ASP A 44 -3.92 -4.52 5.47
N ALA A 45 -3.29 -5.17 4.49
CA ALA A 45 -2.85 -6.55 4.63
C ALA A 45 -1.74 -6.67 5.68
N LEU A 46 -0.78 -5.75 5.68
CA LEU A 46 0.29 -5.71 6.66
C LEU A 46 -0.24 -5.44 8.08
N LEU A 47 -1.12 -4.46 8.23
CA LEU A 47 -1.78 -4.15 9.51
C LEU A 47 -2.55 -5.35 10.07
N ARG A 48 -3.33 -6.03 9.23
CA ARG A 48 -4.05 -7.25 9.62
C ARG A 48 -3.10 -8.37 10.03
N ALA A 49 -2.00 -8.56 9.32
CA ALA A 49 -0.99 -9.57 9.68
C ALA A 49 -0.34 -9.25 11.04
N GLN A 50 0.05 -8.00 11.29
CA GLN A 50 0.60 -7.57 12.57
C GLN A 50 -0.40 -7.77 13.72
N ALA A 51 -1.67 -7.44 13.51
CA ALA A 51 -2.73 -7.62 14.49
C ALA A 51 -2.95 -9.11 14.84
N GLN A 52 -3.00 -10.00 13.84
CA GLN A 52 -3.15 -11.44 14.06
C GLN A 52 -1.97 -12.05 14.81
N VAL A 53 -0.74 -11.64 14.48
CA VAL A 53 0.45 -12.11 15.21
C VAL A 53 0.43 -11.57 16.64
N ALA A 54 0.04 -10.32 16.83
CA ALA A 54 -0.07 -9.70 18.15
C ALA A 54 -1.08 -10.44 19.05
N GLU A 55 -2.25 -10.78 18.51
CA GLU A 55 -3.28 -11.56 19.20
C GLU A 55 -2.74 -12.94 19.64
N ARG A 56 -2.08 -13.67 18.74
CA ARG A 56 -1.47 -14.98 19.04
C ARG A 56 -0.33 -14.90 20.05
N MET A 57 0.37 -13.77 20.10
CA MET A 57 1.44 -13.51 21.08
C MET A 57 0.92 -12.98 22.43
N GLY A 58 -0.35 -12.57 22.52
CA GLY A 58 -0.88 -11.86 23.69
C GLY A 58 -0.25 -10.46 23.87
N THR A 59 0.01 -9.75 22.79
CA THR A 59 0.63 -8.42 22.78
C THR A 59 -0.11 -7.46 21.85
N GLN A 60 0.38 -6.22 21.70
CA GLN A 60 -0.20 -5.21 20.81
C GLN A 60 0.55 -5.13 19.47
N ALA A 61 -0.16 -4.78 18.39
CA ALA A 61 0.43 -4.67 17.05
C ALA A 61 1.68 -3.75 16.97
N PRO A 62 1.76 -2.60 17.68
CA PRO A 62 2.97 -1.77 17.70
C PRO A 62 4.18 -2.45 18.34
N ALA A 63 3.98 -3.39 19.27
CA ALA A 63 5.07 -4.17 19.85
C ALA A 63 5.66 -5.16 18.83
N VAL A 64 4.81 -5.78 18.01
CA VAL A 64 5.23 -6.67 16.92
C VAL A 64 5.98 -5.88 15.83
N ALA A 65 5.47 -4.71 15.43
CA ALA A 65 6.14 -3.85 14.46
C ALA A 65 7.54 -3.40 14.93
N ARG A 66 7.70 -3.09 16.22
CA ARG A 66 9.01 -2.77 16.81
C ARG A 66 9.94 -3.98 16.81
N LEU A 67 9.44 -5.17 17.13
CA LEU A 67 10.19 -6.41 17.08
C LEU A 67 10.69 -6.70 15.66
N GLU A 68 9.84 -6.54 14.65
CA GLU A 68 10.21 -6.74 13.24
C GLU A 68 11.25 -5.73 12.77
N ARG A 69 11.11 -4.46 13.18
CA ARG A 69 12.12 -3.45 12.90
C ARG A 69 13.46 -3.74 13.58
N ALA A 70 13.42 -4.24 14.82
CA ALA A 70 14.61 -4.67 15.55
C ALA A 70 15.31 -5.85 14.85
N LEU A 71 14.53 -6.81 14.34
CA LEU A 71 15.04 -7.94 13.54
C LEU A 71 15.62 -7.49 12.19
N ALA A 72 14.99 -6.55 11.50
CA ALA A 72 15.45 -6.05 10.20
C ALA A 72 16.71 -5.19 10.31
N THR A 73 16.86 -4.43 11.40
CA THR A 73 17.98 -3.49 11.58
C THR A 73 19.13 -4.03 12.42
N GLY A 74 18.91 -5.09 13.20
CA GLY A 74 19.90 -5.70 14.09
C GLY A 74 20.35 -4.79 15.26
N ARG A 75 19.74 -3.62 15.44
CA ARG A 75 20.23 -2.57 16.35
C ARG A 75 19.88 -2.82 17.82
N HIS A 76 18.77 -3.52 18.07
CA HIS A 76 18.38 -3.95 19.41
C HIS A 76 18.02 -5.43 19.35
N SER A 77 18.78 -6.28 20.05
CA SER A 77 18.51 -7.70 20.09
C SER A 77 17.34 -7.99 21.02
N PRO A 78 16.20 -8.50 20.51
CA PRO A 78 15.12 -8.98 21.36
C PRO A 78 15.56 -10.26 22.07
N SER A 79 14.97 -10.54 23.23
CA SER A 79 15.31 -11.77 23.97
C SER A 79 14.96 -13.03 23.14
N VAL A 80 15.71 -14.11 23.34
CA VAL A 80 15.41 -15.41 22.71
C VAL A 80 14.01 -15.91 23.08
N ALA A 81 13.54 -15.60 24.29
CA ALA A 81 12.17 -15.90 24.72
C ALA A 81 11.13 -15.16 23.86
N THR A 82 11.38 -13.88 23.55
CA THR A 82 10.54 -13.07 22.65
C THR A 82 10.54 -13.64 21.24
N LEU A 83 11.71 -14.03 20.72
CA LEU A 83 11.84 -14.64 19.39
C LEU A 83 11.05 -15.96 19.30
N ARG A 84 11.12 -16.81 20.32
CA ARG A 84 10.32 -18.06 20.35
C ARG A 84 8.82 -17.78 20.31
N LYS A 85 8.32 -16.81 21.09
CA LYS A 85 6.90 -16.43 21.10
C LYS A 85 6.43 -15.92 19.74
N TYR A 86 7.22 -15.06 19.11
CA TYR A 86 6.92 -14.52 17.77
C TYR A 86 6.89 -15.61 16.71
N VAL A 87 7.94 -16.45 16.67
CA VAL A 87 8.04 -17.55 15.70
C VAL A 87 6.92 -18.58 15.89
N LYS A 88 6.53 -18.86 17.14
CA LYS A 88 5.36 -19.70 17.46
C LYS A 88 4.05 -19.07 16.97
N ALA A 89 3.85 -17.77 17.18
CA ALA A 89 2.66 -17.05 16.70
C ALA A 89 2.56 -17.03 15.16
N CYS A 90 3.70 -17.01 14.47
CA CYS A 90 3.79 -17.16 13.02
C CYS A 90 3.63 -18.62 12.53
N GLY A 91 3.53 -19.62 13.41
CA GLY A 91 3.50 -21.03 13.03
C GLY A 91 4.81 -21.56 12.45
N LYS A 92 5.94 -20.91 12.76
CA LYS A 92 7.28 -21.26 12.25
C LYS A 92 8.13 -21.91 13.35
N ARG A 93 9.31 -22.43 12.98
CA ARG A 93 10.31 -23.01 13.90
C ARG A 93 11.56 -22.14 13.97
N LEU A 94 12.00 -21.80 15.18
CA LEU A 94 13.23 -21.04 15.40
C LEU A 94 14.43 -22.00 15.31
N VAL A 95 15.40 -21.69 14.44
CA VAL A 95 16.68 -22.40 14.34
C VAL A 95 17.78 -21.42 14.70
N LEU A 96 18.58 -21.75 15.71
CA LEU A 96 19.76 -20.98 16.10
C LEU A 96 20.99 -21.75 15.65
N ARG A 97 21.90 -21.07 14.94
CA ARG A 97 23.24 -21.57 14.65
C ARG A 97 24.22 -20.60 15.27
N VAL A 98 25.09 -21.12 16.12
CA VAL A 98 26.23 -20.37 16.64
C VAL A 98 27.36 -20.59 15.63
N ALA A 99 27.96 -19.50 15.15
CA ALA A 99 29.13 -19.53 14.29
C ALA A 99 30.41 -19.57 15.13
#